data_AF-A0A368TYZ2-F1
#
_entry.id   AF-A0A368TYZ2-F1
#
_cell.length_a   1.000
_cell.length_b   1.000
_cell.length_c   1.000
_cell.angle_alpha   90.00
_cell.angle_beta   90.00
_cell.angle_gamma   90.00
#
_symmetry.space_group_name_H-M   'P 1'
#
loop_
_entity.id
_entity.type
_entity.pdbx_description
1 polymer ?
#
loop_
_entity_poly.entity_id
_entity_poly.type
_entity_poly.pdbx_seq_one_letter_code
_entity_poly.pdbx_strand_id
1 'polypeptide(L)'
;MKRRYPDDREAALVSLLKHFYAGELTDGQLLRALRRDVLGLNQTRYASLVGISRRTLSDLEGDKSNVTLEVKNRVYRPLGLEVSLLPRKRALLERALTITE
;
A
#
# COMPACT_ATOMS: atom_id res chain seq x y z
N MET A 1 14.17 -20.69 -6.53
CA MET A 1 13.51 -19.45 -6.07
C MET A 1 14.51 -18.30 -6.25
N LYS A 2 14.25 -17.34 -7.16
CA LYS A 2 15.16 -16.20 -7.36
C LYS A 2 15.24 -15.39 -6.06
N ARG A 3 16.46 -15.24 -5.54
CA ARG A 3 16.77 -14.37 -4.39
C ARG A 3 16.47 -12.94 -4.87
N ARG A 4 15.31 -12.42 -4.51
CA ARG A 4 14.85 -11.08 -4.90
C ARG A 4 15.74 -10.08 -4.16
N TYR A 5 16.58 -9.36 -4.89
CA TYR A 5 17.55 -8.43 -4.30
C TYR A 5 16.79 -7.26 -3.65
N PRO A 6 17.40 -6.57 -2.66
CA PRO A 6 16.79 -5.38 -2.03
C PRO A 6 16.32 -4.34 -3.06
N ASP A 7 17.12 -4.12 -4.10
CA ASP A 7 16.85 -3.15 -5.18
C ASP A 7 15.57 -3.48 -5.98
N ASP A 8 15.27 -4.77 -6.19
CA ASP A 8 14.05 -5.19 -6.88
C ASP A 8 12.79 -4.86 -6.09
N ARG A 9 12.88 -4.80 -4.75
CA ARG A 9 11.74 -4.53 -3.88
C ARG A 9 11.43 -3.05 -3.82
N GLU A 10 12.47 -2.22 -3.73
CA GLU A 10 12.33 -0.78 -3.75
C GLU A 10 11.78 -0.31 -5.11
N ALA A 11 12.31 -0.83 -6.21
CA ALA A 11 11.79 -0.55 -7.54
C ALA A 11 10.31 -0.97 -7.69
N ALA A 12 9.94 -2.15 -7.17
CA ALA A 12 8.55 -2.61 -7.17
C ALA A 12 7.64 -1.71 -6.32
N LEU A 13 8.08 -1.28 -5.14
CA LEU A 13 7.36 -0.35 -4.28
C LEU A 13 7.11 0.98 -5.00
N VAL A 14 8.16 1.58 -5.57
CA VAL A 14 8.06 2.84 -6.31
C VAL A 14 7.12 2.70 -7.51
N SER A 15 7.21 1.60 -8.26
CA SER A 15 6.30 1.34 -9.39
C SER A 15 4.85 1.26 -8.95
N LEU A 16 4.55 0.51 -7.88
CA LEU A 16 3.19 0.38 -7.36
C LEU A 16 2.63 1.72 -6.84
N LEU A 17 3.46 2.52 -6.16
CA LEU A 17 3.06 3.85 -5.71
C LEU A 17 2.77 4.79 -6.88
N LYS A 18 3.57 4.75 -7.96
CA LYS A 18 3.29 5.53 -9.18
C LYS A 18 1.92 5.20 -9.78
N HIS A 19 1.61 3.92 -9.95
CA HIS A 19 0.30 3.46 -10.44
C HIS A 19 -0.85 3.86 -9.50
N PHE A 20 -0.64 3.71 -8.19
CA PHE A 20 -1.62 4.14 -7.19
C PHE A 20 -1.90 5.64 -7.27
N TYR A 21 -0.86 6.47 -7.28
CA TYR A 21 -1.06 7.91 -7.40
C TYR A 21 -1.72 8.27 -8.72
N ALA A 22 -1.36 7.62 -9.84
CA ALA A 22 -2.02 7.77 -11.14
C ALA A 22 -3.52 7.42 -11.15
N GLY A 23 -4.05 6.85 -10.07
CA GLY A 23 -5.45 6.45 -9.97
C GLY A 23 -5.73 5.11 -10.66
N GLU A 24 -4.68 4.35 -11.00
CA GLU A 24 -4.79 3.05 -11.67
C GLU A 24 -4.98 1.91 -10.67
N LEU A 25 -4.65 2.14 -9.39
CA LEU A 25 -4.87 1.19 -8.30
C LEU A 25 -5.75 1.81 -7.21
N THR A 26 -6.62 1.00 -6.64
CA THR A 26 -7.31 1.31 -5.37
C THR A 26 -6.38 1.08 -4.17
N ASP A 27 -6.77 1.58 -3.00
CA ASP A 27 -6.09 1.27 -1.72
C ASP A 27 -5.96 -0.25 -1.51
N GLY A 28 -7.04 -1.01 -1.70
CA GLY A 28 -7.05 -2.45 -1.49
C GLY A 28 -6.15 -3.21 -2.46
N GLN A 29 -6.14 -2.79 -3.72
CA GLN A 29 -5.26 -3.36 -4.75
C GLN A 29 -3.79 -3.07 -4.46
N LEU A 30 -3.46 -1.84 -4.08
CA LEU A 30 -2.10 -1.47 -3.65
C LEU A 30 -1.65 -2.33 -2.48
N LEU A 31 -2.46 -2.41 -1.41
CA LEU A 31 -2.15 -3.20 -0.22
C LEU A 31 -1.87 -4.67 -0.57
N ARG A 32 -2.73 -5.26 -1.40
CA ARG A 32 -2.58 -6.65 -1.85
C ARG A 32 -1.28 -6.86 -2.62
N ALA A 33 -0.96 -5.96 -3.54
CA ALA A 33 0.26 -6.00 -4.34
C ALA A 33 1.50 -5.84 -3.46
N LEU A 34 1.50 -4.88 -2.54
CA LEU A 34 2.61 -4.70 -1.59
C LEU A 34 2.82 -5.93 -0.70
N ARG A 35 1.75 -6.49 -0.14
CA ARG A 35 1.84 -7.70 0.70
C ARG A 35 2.40 -8.89 -0.09
N ARG A 36 1.86 -9.17 -1.29
CA ARG A 36 2.23 -10.36 -2.06
C ARG A 36 3.54 -10.17 -2.82
N ASP A 37 3.66 -9.06 -3.51
CA ASP A 37 4.69 -8.82 -4.51
C ASP A 37 5.89 -8.07 -3.94
N VAL A 38 5.81 -7.40 -2.78
CA VAL A 38 6.99 -6.81 -2.12
C VAL A 38 7.43 -7.67 -0.93
N LEU A 39 6.50 -8.00 -0.03
CA LEU A 39 6.83 -8.77 1.18
C LEU A 39 6.79 -10.30 1.00
N GLY A 40 6.12 -10.81 -0.02
CA GLY A 40 5.99 -12.26 -0.23
C GLY A 40 5.12 -12.97 0.82
N LEU A 41 4.23 -12.24 1.51
CA LEU A 41 3.41 -12.77 2.59
C LEU A 41 2.01 -13.15 2.11
N ASN A 42 1.46 -14.23 2.64
CA ASN A 42 0.04 -14.53 2.49
C ASN A 42 -0.82 -13.68 3.44
N GLN A 43 -2.14 -13.64 3.22
CA GLN A 43 -3.05 -12.83 4.03
C GLN A 43 -2.99 -13.20 5.52
N THR A 44 -2.93 -14.48 5.86
CA THR A 44 -2.89 -14.93 7.26
C THR A 44 -1.67 -14.38 8.00
N ARG A 45 -0.48 -14.55 7.43
CA ARG A 45 0.77 -14.06 8.03
C ARG A 45 0.78 -12.54 8.16
N TYR A 46 0.31 -11.82 7.15
CA TYR A 46 0.27 -10.37 7.19
C TYR A 46 -0.76 -9.83 8.18
N ALA A 47 -1.95 -10.44 8.25
CA ALA A 47 -2.98 -10.06 9.21
C ALA A 47 -2.49 -10.24 10.65
N SER A 48 -1.77 -11.34 10.94
CA SER A 48 -1.10 -11.54 12.23
C SER A 48 -0.03 -10.49 12.49
N LEU A 49 0.80 -10.15 11.50
CA LEU A 49 1.85 -9.12 11.62
C LEU A 49 1.28 -7.75 12.02
N VAL A 50 0.15 -7.36 11.43
CA VAL A 50 -0.48 -6.05 11.69
C VAL A 50 -1.58 -6.11 12.75
N GLY A 51 -1.76 -7.25 13.42
CA GLY A 51 -2.71 -7.38 14.53
C GLY A 51 -4.17 -7.16 14.14
N ILE A 52 -4.62 -7.72 13.02
CA ILE A 52 -6.03 -7.72 12.58
C ILE A 52 -6.48 -9.13 12.17
N SER A 53 -7.78 -9.32 11.99
CA SER A 53 -8.29 -10.59 11.46
C SER A 53 -7.95 -10.74 9.97
N ARG A 54 -7.73 -11.99 9.52
CA ARG A 54 -7.57 -12.29 8.09
C ARG A 54 -8.76 -11.81 7.26
N ARG A 55 -9.98 -11.89 7.81
CA ARG A 55 -11.20 -11.38 7.16
C ARG A 55 -11.12 -9.87 6.95
N THR A 56 -10.72 -9.13 7.98
CA THR A 56 -10.53 -7.66 7.90
C THR A 56 -9.52 -7.30 6.82
N LEU A 57 -8.38 -8.00 6.76
CA LEU A 57 -7.41 -7.81 5.68
C LEU A 57 -7.99 -8.13 4.29
N SER A 58 -8.75 -9.21 4.16
CA SER A 58 -9.37 -9.58 2.90
C SER A 58 -10.43 -8.58 2.44
N ASP A 59 -11.17 -7.99 3.37
CA ASP A 59 -12.18 -6.97 3.07
C ASP A 59 -11.49 -5.65 2.67
N LEU A 60 -10.40 -5.27 3.33
CA LEU A 60 -9.51 -4.17 2.95
C LEU A 60 -8.98 -4.33 1.52
N GLU A 61 -8.38 -5.49 1.22
CA GLU A 61 -7.83 -5.80 -0.11
C GLU A 61 -8.88 -5.94 -1.20
N GLY A 62 -10.14 -6.12 -0.82
CA GLY A 62 -11.30 -6.15 -1.70
C GLY A 62 -12.08 -4.84 -1.76
N ASP A 63 -11.49 -3.74 -1.28
CA ASP A 63 -12.08 -2.39 -1.28
C ASP A 63 -13.45 -2.29 -0.58
N LYS A 64 -13.72 -3.15 0.41
CA LYS A 64 -14.95 -3.11 1.19
C LYS A 64 -14.87 -2.06 2.30
N SER A 65 -15.89 -1.21 2.37
CA SER A 65 -15.80 0.14 2.95
C SER A 65 -16.25 0.22 4.42
N ASN A 66 -15.44 -0.24 5.38
CA ASN A 66 -15.83 -0.17 6.81
C ASN A 66 -14.67 -0.06 7.83
N VAL A 67 -13.44 0.18 7.39
CA VAL A 67 -12.25 0.22 8.27
C VAL A 67 -11.92 1.63 8.75
N THR A 68 -11.49 1.73 10.01
CA THR A 68 -11.05 2.99 10.60
C THR A 68 -9.71 3.45 10.01
N LEU A 69 -9.45 4.76 10.07
CA LEU A 69 -8.13 5.34 9.74
C LEU A 69 -7.01 4.70 10.55
N GLU A 70 -7.25 4.38 11.82
CA GLU A 70 -6.29 3.70 12.69
C GLU A 70 -5.89 2.33 12.13
N VAL A 71 -6.86 1.53 11.69
CA VAL A 71 -6.59 0.23 11.06
C VAL A 71 -5.83 0.41 9.75
N LYS A 72 -6.20 1.39 8.92
CA LYS A 72 -5.44 1.69 7.70
C LYS A 72 -3.98 2.03 8.01
N ASN A 73 -3.73 2.93 8.95
CA ASN A 73 -2.37 3.28 9.39
C ASN A 73 -1.58 2.06 9.87
N ARG A 74 -2.19 1.21 10.70
CA ARG A 74 -1.55 -0.02 11.21
C ARG A 74 -1.17 -0.98 10.08
N VAL A 75 -2.03 -1.09 9.08
CA VAL A 75 -1.86 -1.99 7.94
C VAL A 75 -0.76 -1.51 6.99
N TYR A 76 -0.54 -0.21 6.85
CA TYR A 76 0.50 0.34 5.98
C TYR A 76 1.86 0.51 6.67
N ARG A 77 1.91 0.59 8.00
CA ARG A 77 3.14 0.81 8.77
C ARG A 77 4.28 -0.18 8.47
N PRO A 78 4.09 -1.52 8.38
CA PRO A 78 5.18 -2.45 8.05
C PRO A 78 5.69 -2.33 6.62
N LEU A 79 4.97 -1.61 5.75
CA LEU A 79 5.35 -1.35 4.37
C LEU A 79 6.18 -0.06 4.23
N GLY A 80 6.48 0.62 5.35
CA GLY A 80 7.14 1.93 5.34
C GLY A 80 6.23 3.04 4.85
N LEU A 81 4.90 2.84 4.89
CA LEU A 81 3.90 3.79 4.42
C LEU A 81 3.05 4.29 5.58
N GLU A 82 2.64 5.55 5.49
CA GLU A 82 1.70 6.19 6.41
C GLU A 82 0.49 6.72 5.65
N VAL A 83 -0.68 6.75 6.30
CA VAL A 83 -1.88 7.37 5.72
C VAL A 83 -1.79 8.87 5.98
N SER A 84 -1.85 9.65 4.90
CA SER A 84 -1.82 11.11 4.95
C SER A 84 -2.87 11.74 4.03
N LEU A 85 -3.04 13.06 4.13
CA LEU A 85 -3.90 13.83 3.26
C LEU A 85 -3.21 14.11 1.93
N LEU A 86 -3.90 13.84 0.82
CA LEU A 86 -3.44 14.16 -0.52
C LEU A 86 -4.44 15.07 -1.24
N PRO A 87 -3.98 15.99 -2.10
CA PRO A 87 -4.86 16.75 -2.97
C PRO A 87 -5.75 15.84 -3.83
N ARG A 88 -7.05 16.12 -3.85
CA ARG A 88 -7.99 15.40 -4.74
C ARG A 88 -7.80 15.77 -6.22
N LYS A 89 -7.33 16.98 -6.50
CA LYS A 89 -7.06 17.44 -7.87
C LYS A 89 -5.70 16.92 -8.31
N ARG A 90 -5.67 16.13 -9.39
CA ARG A 90 -4.46 15.51 -9.93
C ARG A 90 -3.33 16.51 -10.19
N ALA A 91 -3.64 17.62 -10.87
CA ALA A 91 -2.67 18.68 -11.14
C ALA A 91 -2.08 19.32 -9.86
N LEU A 92 -2.84 19.36 -8.77
CA LEU A 92 -2.35 19.87 -7.48
C LEU A 92 -1.47 18.82 -6.77
N LEU A 93 -1.81 17.54 -6.88
CA LEU A 93 -1.00 16.44 -6.35
C LEU A 93 0.38 16.40 -7.04
N GLU A 94 0.42 16.50 -8.37
CA GLU A 94 1.68 16.48 -9.14
C GLU A 94 2.60 17.65 -8.76
N ARG A 95 2.02 18.84 -8.57
CA ARG A 95 2.75 20.03 -8.08
C ARG A 95 3.21 19.90 -6.62
N ALA A 96 2.49 19.14 -5.79
CA ALA A 96 2.86 18.93 -4.40
C ALA A 96 3.95 17.86 -4.22
N LEU A 97 4.03 16.89 -5.15
CA LEU A 97 5.01 15.79 -5.12
C LEU A 97 6.30 16.10 -5.90
N THR A 98 6.31 17.15 -6.72
CA THR A 98 7.53 17.65 -7.34
C THR A 98 8.29 18.46 -6.29
N ILE A 99 9.37 17.88 -5.76
CA ILE A 99 10.34 18.62 -4.96
C ILE A 99 10.87 19.73 -5.86
N THR A 100 10.49 20.97 -5.57
CA THR A 100 11.09 22.15 -6.22
C THR A 100 12.52 22.22 -5.69
N GLU A 101 13.51 22.19 -6.59
CA GLU A 101 14.91 22.49 -6.27
C GLU A 101 15.07 23.87 -5.60
#